data_AF-A0A6C0CH66-F1
#
_entry.id   AF-A0A6C0CH66-F1
#
_cell.length_a   1.000
_cell.length_b   1.000
_cell.length_c   1.000
_cell.angle_alpha   90.00
_cell.angle_beta   90.00
_cell.angle_gamma   90.00
#
_symmetry.space_group_name_H-M   'P 1'
#
loop_
_entity.id
_entity.type
_entity.pdbx_description
1 polymer ?
#
loop_
_entity_poly.entity_id
_entity_poly.type
_entity_poly.pdbx_seq_one_letter_code
_entity_poly.pdbx_strand_id
1 'polypeptide(L)'
;MNWIVVVLVILTIVFIRRESKSPPTLLSNLDTKLRKIVEETGYSTKYRLVEHPSSSYTMGKQDIHICTSCISSEDKLIYVGLHEIAHTICKTSRGKHSHDSRWNDVFSDLLRTAAKLGYLDAERLEL
;
A
#
# COMPACT_ATOMS: atom_id res chain seq x y z
N MET A 1 35.57 30.17 -12.42
CA MET A 1 34.36 29.91 -13.24
C MET A 1 33.82 28.48 -13.15
N ASN A 2 34.50 27.51 -12.51
CA ASN A 2 34.08 26.10 -12.51
C ASN A 2 33.15 25.68 -11.36
N TRP A 3 33.07 26.46 -10.27
CA TRP A 3 32.29 26.09 -9.09
C TRP A 3 30.77 26.14 -9.32
N ILE A 4 30.30 27.08 -10.16
CA ILE A 4 28.87 27.22 -10.49
C ILE A 4 28.37 26.00 -11.26
N VAL A 5 29.19 25.47 -12.19
CA VAL A 5 28.86 24.27 -12.97
C VAL A 5 28.78 23.05 -12.05
N VAL A 6 29.70 22.91 -11.10
CA VAL A 6 29.69 21.80 -10.13
C VAL A 6 28.44 21.85 -9.24
N VAL A 7 28.07 23.03 -8.75
CA VAL A 7 26.85 23.21 -7.93
C VAL A 7 25.60 22.89 -8.74
N LEU A 8 25.51 23.35 -10.00
CA LEU A 8 24.38 23.04 -10.87
C LEU A 8 24.26 21.54 -11.17
N VAL A 9 25.37 20.84 -11.39
CA VAL A 9 25.40 19.38 -11.61
C VAL A 9 24.97 18.63 -10.34
N ILE A 10 25.46 19.03 -9.16
CA ILE A 10 25.04 18.42 -7.89
C ILE A 10 23.54 18.66 -7.66
N LEU A 11 23.05 19.87 -7.90
CA LEU A 11 21.64 20.19 -7.75
C LEU A 11 20.77 19.41 -8.75
N THR A 12 21.19 19.24 -10.00
CA THR A 12 20.46 18.39 -10.96
C THR A 12 20.47 16.93 -10.56
N ILE A 13 21.61 16.38 -10.10
CA ILE A 13 21.66 15.00 -9.61
C ILE A 13 20.76 14.80 -8.39
N VAL A 14 20.72 15.76 -7.46
CA VAL A 14 19.85 15.72 -6.28
C VAL A 14 18.37 15.86 -6.67
N PHE A 15 18.04 16.71 -7.66
CA PHE A 15 16.67 16.89 -8.15
C PHE A 15 16.18 15.65 -8.91
N ILE A 16 17.02 15.07 -9.78
CA ILE A 16 16.74 13.82 -10.51
C ILE A 16 16.57 12.65 -9.53
N ARG A 17 17.36 12.58 -8.46
CA ARG A 17 17.22 11.53 -7.42
C ARG A 17 15.94 11.69 -6.59
N ARG A 18 15.38 12.89 -6.47
CA ARG A 18 14.10 13.13 -5.79
C ARG A 18 12.88 12.68 -6.61
N GLU A 19 13.05 12.49 -7.92
CA GLU A 19 12.07 11.85 -8.81
C GLU A 19 12.23 10.32 -8.86
N SER A 20 12.75 9.71 -7.81
CA SER A 20 12.66 8.26 -7.65
C SER A 20 11.20 7.88 -7.35
N LYS A 21 10.38 7.87 -8.40
CA LYS A 21 9.20 7.00 -8.50
C LYS A 21 9.60 5.67 -7.89
N SER A 22 8.79 5.18 -6.96
CA SER A 22 9.04 3.88 -6.37
C SER A 22 9.24 2.89 -7.51
N PRO A 23 10.28 2.03 -7.46
CA PRO A 23 10.56 1.18 -8.59
C PRO A 23 9.29 0.37 -8.91
N PRO A 24 8.87 0.27 -10.18
CA PRO A 24 7.61 -0.37 -10.58
C PRO A 24 7.47 -1.82 -10.06
N THR A 25 8.58 -2.43 -9.66
CA THR A 25 8.67 -3.72 -8.98
C THR A 25 8.01 -3.74 -7.60
N LEU A 26 8.07 -2.67 -6.81
CA LEU A 26 7.56 -2.65 -5.44
C LEU A 26 6.03 -2.73 -5.41
N LEU A 27 5.35 -1.92 -6.22
CA LEU A 27 3.89 -1.95 -6.33
C LEU A 27 3.38 -3.27 -6.96
N SER A 28 4.11 -3.80 -7.95
CA SER A 28 3.79 -5.09 -8.58
C SER A 28 3.95 -6.27 -7.62
N ASN A 29 5.00 -6.26 -6.79
CA ASN A 29 5.23 -7.28 -5.77
C ASN A 29 4.16 -7.21 -4.68
N LEU A 30 3.81 -5.99 -4.23
CA LEU A 30 2.71 -5.77 -3.31
C LEU A 30 1.40 -6.32 -3.89
N ASP A 31 1.05 -5.97 -5.13
CA ASP A 31 -0.18 -6.45 -5.77
C ASP A 31 -0.23 -7.99 -5.81
N THR A 32 0.88 -8.63 -6.16
CA THR A 32 0.98 -10.10 -6.19
C THR A 32 0.68 -10.72 -4.82
N LYS A 33 1.29 -10.18 -3.75
CA LYS A 33 1.07 -10.65 -2.37
C LYS A 33 -0.38 -10.43 -1.94
N LEU A 34 -0.92 -9.23 -2.17
CA LEU A 34 -2.29 -8.87 -1.80
C LEU A 34 -3.31 -9.75 -2.53
N ARG A 35 -3.13 -9.99 -3.84
CA ARG A 35 -4.01 -10.89 -4.61
C ARG A 35 -4.00 -12.29 -4.05
N LYS A 36 -2.82 -12.81 -3.69
CA LYS A 36 -2.70 -14.15 -3.12
C LYS A 36 -3.40 -14.27 -1.77
N ILE A 37 -3.29 -13.24 -0.92
CA ILE A 37 -4.00 -13.18 0.37
C ILE A 37 -5.52 -13.18 0.16
N VAL A 38 -6.02 -12.31 -0.72
CA VAL A 38 -7.46 -12.24 -1.04
C VAL A 38 -7.98 -13.57 -1.60
N GLU A 39 -7.23 -14.19 -2.51
CA GLU A 39 -7.58 -15.51 -3.08
C GLU A 39 -7.70 -16.57 -1.98
N GLU A 40 -6.72 -16.66 -1.07
CA GLU A 40 -6.71 -17.63 0.03
C GLU A 40 -7.82 -17.39 1.06
N THR A 41 -8.26 -16.14 1.27
CA THR A 41 -9.43 -15.84 2.11
C THR A 41 -10.77 -16.20 1.46
N GLY A 42 -10.81 -16.42 0.13
CA GLY A 42 -12.05 -16.64 -0.62
C GLY A 42 -12.90 -15.39 -0.83
N TYR A 43 -12.41 -14.19 -0.46
CA TYR A 43 -13.11 -12.96 -0.78
C TYR A 43 -13.04 -12.64 -2.27
N SER A 44 -14.15 -12.12 -2.81
CA SER A 44 -14.21 -11.65 -4.19
C SER A 44 -14.22 -10.12 -4.20
N THR A 45 -13.12 -9.52 -4.66
CA THR A 45 -13.02 -8.08 -4.89
C THR A 45 -12.21 -7.82 -6.17
N LYS A 46 -12.61 -6.79 -6.92
CA LYS A 46 -11.84 -6.29 -8.05
C LYS A 46 -11.24 -4.96 -7.64
N TYR A 47 -9.92 -4.90 -7.55
CA TYR A 47 -9.20 -3.68 -7.26
C TYR A 47 -8.02 -3.46 -8.20
N ARG A 48 -7.59 -2.21 -8.29
CA ARG A 48 -6.39 -1.75 -8.98
C ARG A 48 -5.54 -0.96 -8.00
N LEU A 49 -4.25 -1.29 -7.91
CA LEU A 49 -3.30 -0.48 -7.15
C LEU A 49 -2.85 0.72 -7.99
N VAL A 50 -2.80 1.89 -7.35
CA VAL A 50 -2.34 3.15 -7.93
C VAL A 50 -1.32 3.75 -6.97
N GLU A 51 -0.14 4.11 -7.44
CA GLU A 51 0.82 4.83 -6.60
C GLU A 51 0.31 6.24 -6.29
N HIS A 52 0.45 6.68 -5.05
CA HIS A 52 0.06 8.02 -4.61
C HIS A 52 1.15 8.65 -3.75
N PRO A 53 1.50 9.94 -3.93
CA PRO A 53 2.73 10.50 -3.36
C PRO A 53 2.70 10.76 -1.86
N SER A 54 1.53 10.84 -1.22
CA SER A 54 1.42 11.39 0.15
C SER A 54 0.51 10.60 1.09
N SER A 55 -0.33 9.72 0.60
CA SER A 55 -1.30 8.99 1.41
C SER A 55 -1.79 7.72 0.71
N SER A 56 -2.20 6.74 1.51
CA SER A 56 -2.89 5.55 1.04
C SER A 56 -4.38 5.68 1.34
N TYR A 57 -5.24 5.32 0.38
CA TYR A 57 -6.70 5.38 0.52
C TYR A 57 -7.39 4.60 -0.60
N THR A 58 -8.65 4.22 -0.36
CA THR A 58 -9.50 3.57 -1.36
C THR A 58 -10.48 4.57 -1.97
N MET A 59 -10.49 4.69 -3.30
CA MET A 59 -11.44 5.49 -4.07
C MET A 59 -12.37 4.58 -4.88
N GLY A 60 -13.66 4.88 -4.87
CA GLY A 60 -14.66 4.17 -5.68
C GLY A 60 -14.78 2.67 -5.37
N LYS A 61 -14.26 2.20 -4.22
CA LYS A 61 -14.22 0.78 -3.81
C LYS A 61 -13.47 -0.14 -4.79
N GLN A 62 -12.63 0.45 -5.64
CA GLN A 62 -11.89 -0.28 -6.69
C GLN A 62 -10.45 0.22 -6.82
N ASP A 63 -10.24 1.54 -6.77
CA ASP A 63 -8.90 2.10 -6.89
C ASP A 63 -8.28 2.25 -5.51
N ILE A 64 -7.24 1.47 -5.25
CA ILE A 64 -6.47 1.52 -4.00
C ILE A 64 -5.22 2.34 -4.27
N HIS A 65 -5.21 3.56 -3.76
CA HIS A 65 -4.06 4.43 -3.77
C HIS A 65 -3.11 4.02 -2.65
N ILE A 66 -1.84 3.77 -2.98
CA ILE A 66 -0.81 3.36 -2.03
C ILE A 66 0.35 4.36 -2.08
N CYS A 67 0.71 4.87 -0.92
CA CYS A 67 1.90 5.68 -0.73
C CYS A 67 3.09 4.82 -0.31
N THR A 68 3.89 4.46 -1.30
CA THR A 68 5.11 3.68 -1.17
C THR A 68 6.30 4.49 -0.66
N SER A 69 6.27 5.82 -0.85
CA SER A 69 7.34 6.74 -0.39
C SER A 69 7.23 7.10 1.10
N CYS A 70 6.03 7.06 1.68
CA CYS A 70 5.80 7.37 3.10
C CYS A 70 5.78 6.13 4.01
N ILE A 71 5.88 4.93 3.43
CA ILE A 71 5.89 3.66 4.16
C ILE A 71 7.24 2.99 3.95
N SER A 72 8.07 3.00 5.00
CA SER A 72 9.46 2.52 4.94
C SER A 72 9.61 0.99 5.09
N SER A 73 8.57 0.30 5.55
CA SER A 73 8.59 -1.14 5.83
C SER A 73 7.64 -1.89 4.90
N GLU A 74 8.09 -3.03 4.37
CA GLU A 74 7.25 -3.91 3.56
C GLU A 74 6.06 -4.46 4.36
N ASP A 75 6.25 -4.81 5.64
CA ASP A 75 5.17 -5.27 6.51
C ASP A 75 4.09 -4.18 6.69
N LYS A 76 4.52 -2.93 6.91
CA LYS A 76 3.60 -1.78 6.99
C LYS A 76 2.88 -1.55 5.66
N LEU A 77 3.56 -1.76 4.53
CA LEU A 77 2.97 -1.60 3.20
C LEU A 77 1.89 -2.66 2.93
N ILE A 78 2.15 -3.91 3.32
CA ILE A 78 1.18 -4.99 3.24
C ILE A 78 0.01 -4.72 4.16
N TYR A 79 0.26 -4.33 5.42
CA TYR A 79 -0.79 -3.97 6.38
C TYR A 79 -1.72 -2.89 5.83
N VAL A 80 -1.17 -1.79 5.29
CA VAL A 80 -1.95 -0.71 4.67
C VAL A 80 -2.69 -1.19 3.42
N GLY A 81 -2.05 -2.00 2.58
CA GLY A 81 -2.72 -2.60 1.41
C GLY A 81 -3.94 -3.44 1.80
N LEU A 82 -3.83 -4.25 2.85
CA LEU A 82 -4.93 -5.06 3.38
C LEU A 82 -6.03 -4.20 4.01
N HIS A 83 -5.65 -3.11 4.68
CA HIS A 83 -6.59 -2.12 5.23
C HIS A 83 -7.48 -1.54 4.13
N GLU A 84 -6.86 -1.13 3.03
CA GLU A 84 -7.58 -0.58 1.87
C GLU A 84 -8.41 -1.64 1.14
N ILE A 85 -7.90 -2.88 1.02
CA ILE A 85 -8.69 -3.99 0.47
C ILE A 85 -9.94 -4.25 1.31
N ALA A 86 -9.86 -4.21 2.64
CA ALA A 86 -11.02 -4.38 3.50
C ALA A 86 -12.08 -3.30 3.21
N HIS A 87 -11.67 -2.07 2.88
CA HIS A 87 -12.60 -1.03 2.40
C HIS A 87 -13.23 -1.38 1.06
N THR A 88 -12.54 -2.06 0.14
CA THR A 88 -13.14 -2.51 -1.13
C THR A 88 -14.19 -3.61 -0.94
N ILE A 89 -13.93 -4.56 -0.03
CA ILE A 89 -14.82 -5.70 0.25
C ILE A 89 -16.06 -5.23 1.02
N CYS A 90 -15.88 -4.34 1.98
CA CYS A 90 -16.95 -3.85 2.84
C CYS A 90 -17.67 -2.68 2.18
N LYS A 91 -18.93 -2.91 1.80
CA LYS A 91 -19.88 -1.83 1.50
C LYS A 91 -20.20 -1.12 2.81
N THR A 92 -19.41 -0.12 3.18
CA THR A 92 -19.72 0.70 4.35
C THR A 92 -21.04 1.41 4.10
N SER A 93 -21.92 1.35 5.10
CA SER A 93 -23.23 1.98 5.05
C SER A 93 -23.05 3.50 4.94
N ARG A 94 -23.50 4.10 3.83
CA ARG A 94 -23.58 5.56 3.63
C ARG A 94 -22.25 6.33 3.62
N GLY A 95 -21.27 5.89 2.82
CA GLY A 95 -20.15 6.76 2.41
C GLY A 95 -19.17 7.16 3.52
N LYS A 96 -19.30 6.61 4.73
CA LYS A 96 -18.28 6.76 5.79
C LYS A 96 -17.23 5.67 5.62
N HIS A 97 -15.96 6.05 5.74
CA HIS A 97 -14.84 5.13 5.98
C HIS A 97 -14.97 4.56 7.40
N SER A 98 -16.00 3.73 7.65
CA SER A 98 -16.22 3.18 8.97
C SER A 98 -15.56 1.81 9.11
N HIS A 99 -14.71 1.67 10.13
CA HIS A 99 -14.21 0.39 10.61
C HIS A 99 -15.28 -0.30 11.48
N ASP A 100 -16.41 -0.63 10.87
CA ASP A 100 -17.48 -1.36 11.54
C ASP A 100 -17.10 -2.82 11.84
N SER A 101 -17.95 -3.55 12.57
CA SER A 101 -17.66 -4.94 12.96
C SER A 101 -17.30 -5.81 11.75
N ARG A 102 -18.04 -5.66 10.64
CA ARG A 102 -17.79 -6.44 9.44
C ARG A 102 -16.44 -6.10 8.82
N TRP A 103 -16.08 -4.81 8.77
CA TRP A 103 -14.75 -4.39 8.31
C TRP A 103 -13.65 -4.98 9.19
N ASN A 104 -13.82 -4.98 10.51
CA ASN A 104 -12.84 -5.56 11.44
C ASN A 104 -12.69 -7.08 11.24
N ASP A 105 -13.79 -7.80 11.01
CA ASP A 105 -13.78 -9.24 10.74
C ASP A 105 -13.00 -9.53 9.44
N VAL A 106 -13.34 -8.83 8.35
CA VAL A 106 -12.65 -8.96 7.05
C VAL A 106 -11.17 -8.62 7.17
N PHE A 107 -10.84 -7.52 7.83
CA PHE A 107 -9.45 -7.10 7.99
C PHE A 107 -8.66 -8.09 8.85
N SER A 108 -9.25 -8.63 9.91
CA SER A 108 -8.62 -9.65 10.76
C SER A 108 -8.34 -10.94 9.98
N ASP A 109 -9.26 -11.38 9.12
CA ASP A 109 -9.07 -12.57 8.30
C ASP A 109 -8.00 -12.39 7.24
N LEU A 110 -7.92 -11.20 6.63
CA LEU A 110 -6.83 -10.81 5.74
C LEU A 110 -5.47 -10.83 6.44
N LEU A 111 -5.36 -10.23 7.64
CA LEU A 111 -4.12 -10.20 8.42
C LEU A 111 -3.67 -11.60 8.83
N ARG A 112 -4.59 -12.44 9.32
CA ARG A 112 -4.32 -13.83 9.72
C ARG A 112 -3.80 -14.64 8.53
N THR A 113 -4.39 -14.43 7.36
CA THR A 113 -3.99 -15.11 6.12
C THR A 113 -2.63 -14.63 5.63
N ALA A 114 -2.35 -13.32 5.71
CA ALA A 114 -1.04 -12.77 5.40
C ALA A 114 0.07 -13.36 6.29
N ALA A 115 -0.20 -13.48 7.59
CA ALA A 115 0.72 -14.11 8.54
C ALA A 115 0.91 -15.61 8.25
N LYS A 116 -0.18 -16.35 7.97
CA LYS A 116 -0.13 -17.77 7.57
C LYS A 116 0.74 -17.99 6.32
N LEU A 117 0.70 -17.07 5.36
CA LEU A 117 1.50 -17.12 4.13
C LEU A 117 2.94 -16.62 4.31
N GLY A 118 3.31 -16.12 5.50
CA GLY A 118 4.63 -15.56 5.77
C GLY A 118 4.88 -14.20 5.10
N TYR A 119 3.82 -13.48 4.72
CA TYR A 119 3.91 -12.15 4.12
C TYR A 119 3.84 -11.02 5.13
N LEU A 120 3.42 -11.31 6.36
CA LEU A 120 3.30 -10.31 7.41
C LEU A 120 3.75 -10.90 8.74
N ASP A 121 4.68 -10.22 9.40
CA ASP A 121 5.05 -10.51 10.78
C ASP A 121 4.47 -9.42 11.71
N ALA A 122 3.50 -9.81 12.54
CA ALA A 122 2.81 -8.87 13.42
C ALA A 122 3.73 -8.26 14.49
N GLU A 123 4.81 -8.93 14.86
CA GLU A 123 5.78 -8.40 15.85
C GLU A 123 6.61 -7.25 15.26
N ARG A 124 6.72 -7.18 13.92
CA ARG A 124 7.43 -6.11 13.19
C ARG A 124 6.55 -4.89 12.90
N LEU A 125 5.27 -5.01 13.18
CA LEU A 125 4.33 -3.90 13.08
C LEU A 125 4.45 -3.03 14.33
N GLU A 126 5.40 -2.09 14.31
CA GLU A 126 5.43 -0.97 15.25
C GLU A 126 4.22 -0.04 14.97
N LEU A 127 3.04 -0.44 15.43
CA LEU A 127 1.75 0.28 15.31
C LEU A 127 1.47 1.20 16.50
#